data_AF-A0A959W8Y9-F1
#
_entry.id   AF-A0A959W8Y9-F1
#
_cell.length_a   1.000
_cell.length_b   1.000
_cell.length_c   1.000
_cell.angle_alpha   90.00
_cell.angle_beta   90.00
_cell.angle_gamma   90.00
#
_symmetry.space_group_name_H-M   'P 1'
#
loop_
_entity.id
_entity.type
_entity.pdbx_description
1 polymer ?
#
loop_
_entity_poly.entity_id
_entity_poly.type
_entity_poly.pdbx_seq_one_letter_code
_entity_poly.pdbx_strand_id
1 'polypeptide(L)'
;IRAIFKEKAREVRDTSLKVPHGSGGVVIDVVTFNRDDGDDLSPGVNDMVRVFVAKKRKIAEGDKLAGRHGNKGVISKIVPEEDMPHLADGTPVDVILNPLGVPSRMNIGQILETHLGWVAGMGWYDDGSESWDQVQKIKNGRVNIATPVFDGASVTDVDNALVEWQKRTFDERGIDLGLDESAPEGARSAGRAQLYSGRTGEPYEGDVTVGYMYILKLLHLVDDKIHARSTGPYSLVTQQPLGGKAQFGGQRFGEMEVWALEAYGAAYTLQEMLTVKSDDTVGRVKAYEAIVKGENIPEPSVPESFKVLLKEMQALSLDANLVTEEGKVGLEEEEDELLRAAEELGIDLSGVRANDGAADEQTEQESSENGATADAEAEAKT
;
A
#
# COMPACT_ATOMS: atom_id res chain seq x y z
N ILE A 1 26.25 -7.09 29.26
CA ILE A 1 24.94 -6.75 29.86
C ILE A 1 24.40 -7.86 30.79
N ARG A 2 24.21 -9.11 30.34
CA ARG A 2 23.62 -10.20 31.17
C ARG A 2 24.36 -10.50 32.49
N ALA A 3 25.70 -10.46 32.49
CA ALA A 3 26.50 -10.64 33.70
C ALA A 3 26.33 -9.49 34.72
N ILE A 4 26.05 -8.28 34.24
CA ILE A 4 25.85 -7.08 35.08
C ILE A 4 24.49 -7.14 35.79
N PHE A 5 23.46 -7.63 35.09
CA PHE A 5 22.09 -7.70 35.62
C PHE A 5 21.71 -9.04 36.28
N LYS A 6 22.62 -10.03 36.32
CA LYS A 6 22.36 -11.38 36.87
C LYS A 6 21.09 -12.05 36.32
N GLU A 7 20.72 -11.74 35.08
CA GLU A 7 19.60 -12.41 34.42
C GLU A 7 19.97 -13.86 34.14
N LYS A 8 19.09 -14.81 34.52
CA LYS A 8 19.28 -16.22 34.17
C LYS A 8 19.37 -16.36 32.65
N ALA A 9 20.27 -17.23 32.18
CA ALA A 9 20.38 -17.56 30.77
C ALA A 9 19.01 -18.03 30.24
N ARG A 10 18.35 -17.17 29.46
CA ARG A 10 17.22 -17.56 28.62
C ARG A 10 17.80 -17.90 27.25
N GLU A 11 17.78 -19.17 26.90
CA GLU A 11 18.13 -19.68 25.56
C GLU A 11 16.97 -19.54 24.55
N VAL A 12 15.87 -18.91 24.99
CA VAL A 12 14.68 -18.68 24.16
C VAL A 12 14.68 -17.26 23.59
N ARG A 13 14.38 -17.15 22.29
CA ARG A 13 14.15 -15.88 21.61
C ARG A 13 12.64 -15.62 21.53
N ASP A 14 12.23 -14.37 21.74
CA ASP A 14 10.83 -13.97 21.53
C ASP A 14 10.47 -14.01 20.03
N THR A 15 9.56 -14.91 19.67
CA THR A 15 8.97 -15.06 18.34
C THR A 15 7.46 -14.85 18.35
N SER A 16 6.93 -14.17 19.37
CA SER A 16 5.49 -13.91 19.51
C SER A 16 4.90 -13.25 18.27
N LEU A 17 3.68 -13.65 17.89
CA LEU A 17 2.93 -13.01 16.82
C LEU A 17 2.59 -11.57 17.22
N LYS A 18 3.07 -10.59 16.46
CA LYS A 18 2.81 -9.16 16.67
C LYS A 18 1.83 -8.65 15.62
N VAL A 19 0.96 -7.72 16.01
CA VAL A 19 0.08 -7.04 15.07
C VAL A 19 0.95 -6.24 14.08
N PRO A 20 0.78 -6.41 12.75
CA PRO A 20 1.56 -5.67 11.76
C PRO A 20 1.34 -4.16 11.83
N HIS A 21 2.32 -3.38 11.36
CA HIS A 21 2.18 -1.93 11.26
C HIS A 21 0.98 -1.52 10.40
N GLY A 22 0.28 -0.47 10.82
CA GLY A 22 -0.94 0.03 10.14
C GLY A 22 -2.17 -0.87 10.30
N SER A 23 -2.01 -2.04 10.91
CA SER A 23 -3.11 -2.96 11.23
C SER A 23 -3.49 -2.80 12.70
N GLY A 24 -4.78 -3.00 13.00
CA GLY A 24 -5.33 -2.86 14.34
C GLY A 24 -6.84 -2.93 14.30
N GLY A 25 -7.46 -3.18 15.45
CA GLY A 25 -8.89 -3.35 15.55
C GLY A 25 -9.29 -4.10 16.80
N VAL A 26 -10.52 -4.63 16.79
CA VAL A 26 -11.06 -5.46 17.87
C VAL A 26 -10.85 -6.92 17.49
N VAL A 27 -10.31 -7.72 18.42
CA VAL A 27 -10.27 -9.18 18.27
C VAL A 27 -11.71 -9.67 18.34
N ILE A 28 -12.19 -10.28 17.26
CA ILE A 28 -13.56 -10.80 17.17
C ILE A 28 -13.63 -12.29 17.45
N ASP A 29 -12.54 -13.02 17.19
CA ASP A 29 -12.48 -14.46 17.37
C ASP A 29 -11.03 -14.94 17.49
N VAL A 30 -10.83 -16.06 18.19
CA VAL A 30 -9.56 -16.76 18.33
C VAL A 30 -9.82 -18.24 18.19
N VAL A 31 -9.28 -18.84 17.14
CA VAL A 31 -9.40 -20.27 16.87
C VAL A 31 -8.05 -20.93 17.13
N THR A 32 -8.05 -21.90 18.02
CA THR A 32 -6.87 -22.69 18.41
C THR A 32 -7.04 -24.12 17.90
N PHE A 33 -5.97 -24.65 17.32
CA PHE A 33 -5.85 -26.05 16.90
C PHE A 33 -4.66 -26.68 17.63
N ASN A 34 -4.82 -27.90 18.11
CA ASN A 34 -3.80 -28.63 18.83
C ASN A 34 -3.73 -30.07 18.30
N ARG A 35 -2.51 -30.52 17.97
CA ARG A 35 -2.28 -31.89 17.50
C ARG A 35 -2.69 -32.94 18.54
N ASP A 36 -2.48 -32.67 19.82
CA ASP A 36 -2.81 -33.60 20.90
C ASP A 36 -4.33 -33.79 21.05
N ASP A 37 -5.12 -32.79 20.64
CA ASP A 37 -6.59 -32.84 20.62
C ASP A 37 -7.15 -33.54 19.36
N GLY A 38 -6.28 -33.98 18.44
CA GLY A 38 -6.64 -34.70 17.22
C GLY A 38 -6.89 -33.82 15.99
N ASP A 39 -6.50 -32.54 16.03
CA ASP A 39 -6.62 -31.64 14.89
C ASP A 39 -5.61 -31.97 13.78
N ASP A 40 -6.03 -31.84 12.52
CA ASP A 40 -5.18 -32.05 11.35
C ASP A 40 -4.25 -30.85 11.13
N LEU A 41 -2.98 -31.03 11.49
CA LEU A 41 -1.92 -30.01 11.41
C LEU A 41 -0.74 -30.51 10.58
N SER A 42 -0.13 -29.61 9.80
CA SER A 42 1.05 -29.91 8.97
C SER A 42 2.20 -30.50 9.79
N PRO A 43 3.00 -31.44 9.22
CA PRO A 43 4.13 -32.04 9.94
C PRO A 43 5.06 -31.00 10.57
N GLY A 44 5.42 -31.20 11.84
CA GLY A 44 6.27 -30.26 12.60
C GLY A 44 5.52 -29.11 13.30
N VAL A 45 4.23 -28.90 13.05
CA VAL A 45 3.40 -27.92 13.78
C VAL A 45 2.67 -28.61 14.93
N ASN A 46 2.91 -28.20 16.18
CA ASN A 46 2.23 -28.78 17.34
C ASN A 46 0.91 -28.05 17.64
N ASP A 47 0.97 -26.72 17.69
CA ASP A 47 -0.18 -25.85 17.94
C ASP A 47 -0.31 -24.80 16.83
N MET A 48 -1.53 -24.48 16.44
CA MET A 48 -1.83 -23.38 15.53
C MET A 48 -2.89 -22.46 16.13
N VAL A 49 -2.58 -21.17 16.22
CA VAL A 49 -3.52 -20.15 16.71
C VAL A 49 -3.81 -19.15 15.61
N ARG A 50 -5.10 -18.94 15.29
CA ARG A 50 -5.57 -17.92 14.36
C ARG A 50 -6.38 -16.87 15.12
N VAL A 51 -5.97 -15.62 15.00
CA VAL A 51 -6.62 -14.48 15.64
C VAL A 51 -7.29 -13.63 14.58
N PHE A 52 -8.61 -13.46 14.66
CA PHE A 52 -9.37 -12.62 13.74
C PHE A 52 -9.54 -11.22 14.33
N VAL A 53 -9.05 -10.21 13.60
CA VAL A 53 -9.10 -8.80 14.01
C VAL A 53 -9.96 -8.03 13.01
N ALA A 54 -11.02 -7.37 13.51
CA ALA A 54 -11.91 -6.55 12.71
C ALA A 54 -11.68 -5.06 12.95
N LYS A 55 -11.66 -4.27 11.87
CA LYS A 55 -11.54 -2.80 11.91
C LYS A 55 -12.70 -2.16 11.14
N LYS A 56 -13.50 -1.32 11.80
CA LYS A 56 -14.48 -0.46 11.11
C LYS A 56 -13.75 0.76 10.55
N ARG A 57 -13.57 0.82 9.23
CA ARG A 57 -12.86 1.92 8.56
C ARG A 57 -13.85 2.97 8.05
N LYS A 58 -13.73 4.19 8.57
CA LYS A 58 -14.44 5.36 8.02
C LYS A 58 -13.83 5.77 6.68
N ILE A 59 -14.49 6.67 5.97
CA ILE A 59 -13.92 7.30 4.78
C ILE A 59 -12.83 8.28 5.21
N ALA A 60 -11.73 8.32 4.47
CA ALA A 60 -10.58 9.18 4.77
C ALA A 60 -10.05 9.85 3.50
N GLU A 61 -9.33 10.95 3.67
CA GLU A 61 -8.59 11.58 2.57
C GLU A 61 -7.61 10.59 1.95
N GLY A 62 -7.57 10.54 0.62
CA GLY A 62 -6.82 9.54 -0.15
C GLY A 62 -7.58 8.25 -0.46
N ASP A 63 -8.73 7.97 0.17
CA ASP A 63 -9.59 6.85 -0.23
C ASP A 63 -10.10 7.05 -1.66
N LYS A 64 -10.18 5.97 -2.43
CA LYS A 64 -10.62 6.02 -3.82
C LYS A 64 -12.13 5.81 -3.93
N LEU A 65 -12.78 6.74 -4.62
CA LEU A 65 -14.20 6.69 -4.97
C LEU A 65 -14.36 6.55 -6.49
N ALA A 66 -15.48 5.97 -6.90
CA ALA A 66 -15.86 5.91 -8.30
C ALA A 66 -17.38 5.97 -8.50
N GLY A 67 -17.84 6.64 -9.55
CA GLY A 67 -19.20 6.46 -10.06
C GLY A 67 -19.30 5.27 -11.00
N ARG A 68 -20.51 4.98 -11.45
CA ARG A 68 -20.81 3.86 -12.37
C ARG A 68 -20.28 4.09 -13.79
N HIS A 69 -20.01 5.35 -14.15
CA HIS A 69 -19.57 5.77 -15.48
C HIS A 69 -18.05 5.89 -15.62
N GLY A 70 -17.28 5.19 -14.78
CA GLY A 70 -15.82 5.18 -14.82
C GLY A 70 -15.14 6.46 -14.32
N ASN A 71 -15.92 7.47 -13.89
CA ASN A 71 -15.42 8.62 -13.16
C ASN A 71 -14.86 8.15 -11.82
N LYS A 72 -13.54 8.28 -11.65
CA LYS A 72 -12.82 7.83 -10.45
C LYS A 72 -11.90 8.92 -9.96
N GLY A 73 -11.76 9.02 -8.65
CA GLY A 73 -10.93 10.01 -7.97
C GLY A 73 -10.53 9.53 -6.58
N VAL A 74 -9.56 10.22 -5.99
CA VAL A 74 -9.26 10.10 -4.57
C VAL A 74 -9.85 11.30 -3.85
N ILE A 75 -10.24 11.12 -2.60
CA ILE A 75 -10.76 12.23 -1.78
C ILE A 75 -9.60 13.16 -1.45
N SER A 76 -9.65 14.39 -1.93
CA SER A 76 -8.61 15.39 -1.66
C SER A 76 -8.81 16.11 -0.33
N LYS A 77 -10.07 16.34 0.08
CA LYS A 77 -10.40 17.05 1.30
C LYS A 77 -11.77 16.62 1.82
N ILE A 78 -11.88 16.47 3.14
CA ILE A 78 -13.17 16.35 3.82
C ILE A 78 -13.38 17.66 4.61
N VAL A 79 -14.46 18.37 4.32
CA VAL A 79 -14.78 19.65 4.98
C VAL A 79 -15.97 19.49 5.93
N PRO A 80 -16.12 20.39 6.91
CA PRO A 80 -17.33 20.49 7.72
C PRO A 80 -18.57 20.77 6.85
N GLU A 81 -19.75 20.43 7.37
CA GLU A 81 -21.03 20.57 6.66
C GLU A 81 -21.36 22.03 6.36
N GLU A 82 -21.06 22.94 7.31
CA GLU A 82 -21.24 24.38 7.20
C GLU A 82 -20.38 25.04 6.11
N ASP A 83 -19.28 24.40 5.74
CA ASP A 83 -18.34 24.88 4.73
C ASP A 83 -18.78 24.50 3.30
N MET A 84 -19.73 23.56 3.18
CA MET A 84 -20.18 23.05 1.88
C MET A 84 -21.07 24.06 1.17
N PRO A 85 -21.00 24.11 -0.18
CA PRO A 85 -22.01 24.79 -0.96
C PRO A 85 -23.41 24.26 -0.62
N HIS A 86 -24.37 25.17 -0.43
CA HIS A 86 -25.75 24.81 -0.12
C HIS A 86 -26.72 25.41 -1.12
N LEU A 87 -27.88 24.75 -1.24
CA LEU A 87 -29.00 25.17 -2.07
C LEU A 87 -29.78 26.31 -1.40
N ALA A 88 -30.72 26.92 -2.14
CA ALA A 88 -31.58 27.99 -1.63
C ALA A 88 -32.42 27.58 -0.40
N ASP A 89 -32.72 26.28 -0.26
CA ASP A 89 -33.41 25.70 0.90
C ASP A 89 -32.49 25.44 2.10
N GLY A 90 -31.20 25.75 2.00
CA GLY A 90 -30.18 25.54 3.02
C GLY A 90 -29.55 24.14 3.01
N THR A 91 -29.98 23.23 2.13
CA THR A 91 -29.44 21.86 2.07
C THR A 91 -28.01 21.88 1.51
N PRO A 92 -26.99 21.42 2.25
CA PRO A 92 -25.62 21.31 1.76
C PRO A 92 -25.46 20.15 0.77
N VAL A 93 -24.54 20.29 -0.17
CA VAL A 93 -24.18 19.18 -1.07
C VAL A 93 -23.24 18.20 -0.36
N ASP A 94 -23.28 16.91 -0.75
CA ASP A 94 -22.44 15.88 -0.11
C ASP A 94 -21.05 15.73 -0.77
N VAL A 95 -20.98 15.82 -2.10
CA VAL A 95 -19.77 15.56 -2.90
C VAL A 95 -19.68 16.56 -4.04
N ILE A 96 -18.49 17.12 -4.25
CA ILE A 96 -18.19 18.04 -5.36
C ILE A 96 -17.31 17.33 -6.38
N LEU A 97 -17.76 17.27 -7.63
CA LEU A 97 -17.01 16.68 -8.74
C LEU A 97 -16.47 17.77 -9.67
N ASN A 98 -15.24 17.58 -10.17
CA ASN A 98 -14.63 18.52 -11.10
C ASN A 98 -15.26 18.41 -12.51
N PRO A 99 -15.82 19.49 -13.07
CA PRO A 99 -16.47 19.45 -14.39
C PRO A 99 -15.50 19.15 -15.54
N LEU A 100 -14.20 19.45 -15.41
CA LEU A 100 -13.21 19.25 -16.48
C LEU A 100 -13.03 17.76 -16.87
N GLY A 101 -13.36 16.85 -15.96
CA GLY A 101 -13.25 15.41 -16.18
C GLY A 101 -14.38 14.79 -16.99
N VAL A 102 -15.45 15.54 -17.28
CA VAL A 102 -16.65 15.01 -17.95
C VAL A 102 -16.52 15.06 -19.48
N PRO A 103 -16.23 16.21 -20.13
CA PRO A 103 -16.19 16.28 -21.60
C PRO A 103 -15.03 15.46 -22.19
N SER A 104 -13.88 15.46 -21.53
CA SER A 104 -12.67 14.75 -21.99
C SER A 104 -12.82 13.23 -22.00
N ARG A 105 -13.74 12.68 -21.21
CA ARG A 105 -13.95 11.23 -21.04
C ARG A 105 -15.19 10.70 -21.75
N MET A 106 -15.98 11.57 -22.38
CA MET A 106 -17.21 11.21 -23.10
C MET A 106 -18.21 10.40 -22.25
N ASN A 107 -18.19 10.57 -20.93
CA ASN A 107 -19.04 9.84 -20.00
C ASN A 107 -20.20 10.71 -19.50
N ILE A 108 -20.99 11.20 -20.46
CA ILE A 108 -22.15 12.09 -20.26
C ILE A 108 -23.24 11.41 -19.43
N GLY A 109 -23.30 10.07 -19.42
CA GLY A 109 -24.24 9.30 -18.62
C GLY A 109 -24.24 9.69 -17.14
N GLN A 110 -23.10 10.14 -16.58
CA GLN A 110 -23.06 10.60 -15.18
C GLN A 110 -23.90 11.86 -14.96
N ILE A 111 -24.01 12.74 -15.96
CA ILE A 111 -24.83 13.94 -15.90
C ILE A 111 -26.30 13.55 -16.02
N LEU A 112 -26.65 12.67 -16.98
CA LEU A 112 -28.01 12.16 -17.10
C LEU A 112 -28.48 11.43 -15.83
N GLU A 113 -27.59 10.64 -15.21
CA GLU A 113 -27.82 10.00 -13.91
C GLU A 113 -28.06 11.05 -12.82
N THR A 114 -27.27 12.12 -12.78
CA THR A 114 -27.37 13.21 -11.79
C THR A 114 -28.73 13.90 -11.87
N HIS A 115 -29.18 14.22 -13.08
CA HIS A 115 -30.46 14.89 -13.34
C HIS A 115 -31.64 13.99 -12.99
N LEU A 116 -31.63 12.75 -13.46
CA LEU A 116 -32.72 11.82 -13.20
C LEU A 116 -32.75 11.39 -11.72
N GLY A 117 -31.58 11.28 -11.10
CA GLY A 117 -31.41 11.04 -9.67
C GLY A 117 -31.93 12.20 -8.81
N TRP A 118 -31.82 13.44 -9.29
CA TRP A 118 -32.43 14.60 -8.63
C TRP A 118 -33.95 14.43 -8.51
N VAL A 119 -34.63 14.18 -9.62
CA VAL A 119 -36.10 13.98 -9.65
C VAL A 119 -36.48 12.79 -8.77
N ALA A 120 -35.77 11.67 -8.89
CA ALA A 120 -36.03 10.48 -8.07
C ALA A 120 -35.79 10.71 -6.56
N GLY A 121 -34.86 11.60 -6.20
CA GLY A 121 -34.45 11.86 -4.82
C GLY A 121 -35.24 12.95 -4.11
N MET A 122 -35.73 13.96 -4.84
CA MET A 122 -36.42 15.13 -4.28
C MET A 122 -37.95 15.07 -4.42
N GLY A 123 -38.49 14.18 -5.26
CA GLY A 123 -39.93 13.97 -5.42
C GLY A 123 -40.27 13.57 -6.85
N TRP A 124 -41.00 12.48 -7.06
CA TRP A 124 -41.48 12.12 -8.40
C TRP A 124 -42.79 12.86 -8.74
N TYR A 125 -43.10 13.01 -10.03
CA TYR A 125 -44.35 13.58 -10.49
C TYR A 125 -45.37 12.49 -10.84
N ASP A 126 -46.64 12.86 -10.92
CA ASP A 126 -47.73 11.98 -11.35
C ASP A 126 -47.62 11.77 -12.85
N ASP A 127 -46.99 10.66 -13.21
CA ASP A 127 -46.82 10.16 -14.57
C ASP A 127 -47.79 8.99 -14.87
N GLY A 128 -48.70 8.66 -13.94
CA GLY A 128 -49.57 7.49 -14.02
C GLY A 128 -48.84 6.15 -13.96
N SER A 129 -47.55 6.14 -13.61
CA SER A 129 -46.76 4.91 -13.46
C SER A 129 -46.85 4.32 -12.05
N GLU A 130 -46.45 3.06 -11.91
CA GLU A 130 -46.31 2.41 -10.59
C GLU A 130 -45.33 3.17 -9.67
N SER A 131 -44.42 3.99 -10.23
CA SER A 131 -43.48 4.79 -9.45
C SER A 131 -44.20 5.86 -8.64
N TRP A 132 -45.23 6.50 -9.21
CA TRP A 132 -46.06 7.50 -8.51
C TRP A 132 -46.87 6.87 -7.37
N ASP A 133 -47.39 5.66 -7.57
CA ASP A 133 -48.09 4.90 -6.51
C ASP A 133 -47.17 4.55 -5.33
N GLN A 134 -45.86 4.42 -5.57
CA GLN A 134 -44.86 4.22 -4.52
C GLN A 134 -44.54 5.52 -3.75
N VAL A 135 -44.51 6.68 -4.43
CA VAL A 135 -44.31 8.00 -3.79
C VAL A 135 -45.33 8.21 -2.67
N GLN A 136 -46.61 7.92 -2.93
CA GLN A 136 -47.69 8.14 -1.95
C GLN A 136 -47.55 7.27 -0.69
N LYS A 137 -46.79 6.17 -0.77
CA LYS A 137 -46.55 5.25 0.36
C LYS A 137 -45.28 5.58 1.14
N ILE A 138 -44.32 6.31 0.54
CA ILE A 138 -43.01 6.61 1.13
C ILE A 138 -42.98 8.06 1.63
N LYS A 139 -42.83 8.25 2.95
CA LYS A 139 -42.88 9.57 3.62
C LYS A 139 -41.92 10.65 3.10
N ASN A 140 -40.86 10.28 2.37
CA ASN A 140 -39.82 11.21 1.91
C ASN A 140 -39.89 11.53 0.41
N GLY A 141 -40.90 11.04 -0.32
CA GLY A 141 -41.08 11.33 -1.76
C GLY A 141 -40.05 10.69 -2.71
N ARG A 142 -39.11 9.89 -2.18
CA ARG A 142 -38.08 9.19 -2.97
C ARG A 142 -38.65 8.00 -3.72
N VAL A 143 -38.26 7.86 -4.98
CA VAL A 143 -38.61 6.71 -5.83
C VAL A 143 -37.37 6.00 -6.33
N ASN A 144 -37.50 4.68 -6.48
CA ASN A 144 -36.50 3.89 -7.18
C ASN A 144 -36.92 3.79 -8.64
N ILE A 145 -36.04 4.22 -9.53
CA ILE A 145 -36.22 4.15 -10.96
C ILE A 145 -35.30 3.10 -11.56
N ALA A 146 -35.75 2.49 -12.65
CA ALA A 146 -34.95 1.56 -13.43
C ALA A 146 -34.81 2.10 -14.86
N THR A 147 -33.56 2.29 -15.29
CA THR A 147 -33.24 2.59 -16.69
C THR A 147 -32.45 1.41 -17.26
N PRO A 148 -33.11 0.48 -17.98
CA PRO A 148 -32.43 -0.65 -18.60
C PRO A 148 -31.30 -0.21 -19.53
N VAL A 149 -30.27 -1.05 -19.65
CA VAL A 149 -29.18 -0.78 -20.58
C VAL A 149 -29.73 -0.89 -22.01
N PHE A 150 -29.46 0.12 -22.83
CA PHE A 150 -29.91 0.28 -24.24
C PHE A 150 -31.40 0.60 -24.47
N ASP A 151 -32.27 0.44 -23.48
CA ASP A 151 -33.72 0.74 -23.56
C ASP A 151 -34.18 1.66 -22.40
N GLY A 152 -33.24 2.43 -21.85
CA GLY A 152 -33.46 3.32 -20.72
C GLY A 152 -34.07 4.67 -21.12
N ALA A 153 -34.24 5.54 -20.13
CA ALA A 153 -34.73 6.90 -20.31
C ALA A 153 -33.93 7.64 -21.39
N SER A 154 -34.65 8.21 -22.36
CA SER A 154 -34.09 9.07 -23.39
C SER A 154 -33.77 10.45 -22.82
N VAL A 155 -33.00 11.26 -23.56
CA VAL A 155 -32.68 12.64 -23.15
C VAL A 155 -33.96 13.47 -23.00
N THR A 156 -34.94 13.24 -23.86
CA THR A 156 -36.26 13.90 -23.80
C THR A 156 -37.04 13.49 -22.55
N ASP A 157 -36.96 12.23 -22.12
CA ASP A 157 -37.64 11.77 -20.90
C ASP A 157 -37.02 12.42 -19.65
N VAL A 158 -35.68 12.50 -19.59
CA VAL A 158 -34.97 13.14 -18.47
C VAL A 158 -35.30 14.63 -18.40
N ASP A 159 -35.33 15.32 -19.55
CA ASP A 159 -35.68 16.74 -19.62
C ASP A 159 -37.13 16.98 -19.17
N ASN A 160 -38.08 16.21 -19.68
CA ASN A 160 -39.49 16.30 -19.28
C ASN A 160 -39.66 16.03 -17.77
N ALA A 161 -38.92 15.08 -17.21
CA ALA A 161 -38.95 14.79 -15.79
C ALA A 161 -38.50 15.98 -14.92
N LEU A 162 -37.47 16.72 -15.35
CA LEU A 162 -37.02 17.93 -14.66
C LEU A 162 -38.04 19.06 -14.75
N VAL A 163 -38.66 19.23 -15.93
CA VAL A 163 -39.68 20.27 -16.17
C VAL A 163 -40.89 20.05 -15.28
N GLU A 164 -41.42 18.82 -15.26
CA GLU A 164 -42.56 18.47 -14.41
C GLU A 164 -42.23 18.58 -12.92
N TRP A 165 -41.01 18.19 -12.53
CA TRP A 165 -40.55 18.36 -11.16
C TRP A 165 -40.52 19.82 -10.72
N GLN A 166 -39.92 20.69 -11.53
CA GLN A 166 -39.79 22.11 -11.21
C GLN A 166 -41.17 22.78 -11.13
N LYS A 167 -42.09 22.50 -12.08
CA LYS A 167 -43.45 23.07 -12.04
C LYS A 167 -44.23 22.76 -10.76
N ARG A 168 -43.98 21.61 -10.15
CA ARG A 168 -44.69 21.19 -8.92
C ARG A 168 -44.01 21.65 -7.64
N THR A 169 -42.68 21.68 -7.64
CA THR A 169 -41.89 21.83 -6.40
C THR A 169 -41.33 23.25 -6.23
N PHE A 170 -41.36 24.08 -7.28
CA PHE A 170 -40.80 25.42 -7.25
C PHE A 170 -41.41 26.30 -6.15
N ASP A 171 -42.73 26.28 -5.99
CA ASP A 171 -43.42 27.10 -4.98
C ASP A 171 -43.12 26.67 -3.53
N GLU A 172 -42.77 25.39 -3.33
CA GLU A 172 -42.49 24.84 -2.00
C GLU A 172 -41.02 25.02 -1.58
N ARG A 173 -40.08 24.88 -2.52
CA ARG A 173 -38.64 24.84 -2.22
C ARG A 173 -37.83 26.00 -2.78
N GLY A 174 -38.35 26.75 -3.75
CA GLY A 174 -37.68 27.89 -4.37
C GLY A 174 -36.40 27.52 -5.15
N ILE A 175 -36.22 26.26 -5.56
CA ILE A 175 -35.06 25.80 -6.34
C ILE A 175 -35.38 25.94 -7.83
N ASP A 176 -34.69 26.85 -8.50
CA ASP A 176 -34.74 27.00 -9.95
C ASP A 176 -33.69 26.08 -10.61
N LEU A 177 -34.09 25.25 -11.58
CA LEU A 177 -33.18 24.43 -12.38
C LEU A 177 -32.85 25.03 -13.75
N GLY A 178 -33.26 26.27 -14.01
CA GLY A 178 -33.05 26.99 -15.26
C GLY A 178 -33.96 26.49 -16.36
N LEU A 179 -35.27 26.71 -16.20
CA LEU A 179 -36.29 26.40 -17.19
C LEU A 179 -36.32 27.42 -18.34
N ASP A 180 -36.25 26.91 -19.56
CA ASP A 180 -36.49 27.64 -20.80
C ASP A 180 -37.56 26.93 -21.63
N GLU A 181 -38.81 27.37 -21.53
CA GLU A 181 -39.93 26.79 -22.30
C GLU A 181 -39.83 27.08 -23.82
N SER A 182 -38.95 27.99 -24.24
CA SER A 182 -38.73 28.29 -25.66
C SER A 182 -37.78 27.31 -26.35
N ALA A 183 -37.04 26.51 -25.58
CA ALA A 183 -36.11 25.52 -26.07
C ALA A 183 -36.82 24.24 -26.58
N PRO A 184 -36.19 23.49 -27.52
CA PRO A 184 -36.73 22.22 -28.00
C PRO A 184 -36.78 21.16 -26.90
N GLU A 185 -37.62 20.14 -27.09
CA GLU A 185 -37.72 18.98 -26.19
C GLU A 185 -36.37 18.27 -26.06
N GLY A 186 -35.96 17.99 -24.82
CA GLY A 186 -34.63 17.47 -24.50
C GLY A 186 -33.62 18.55 -24.09
N ALA A 187 -34.00 19.83 -24.10
CA ALA A 187 -33.16 20.95 -23.69
C ALA A 187 -33.93 22.07 -22.94
N ARG A 188 -35.13 21.78 -22.43
CA ARG A 188 -35.97 22.77 -21.73
C ARG A 188 -35.47 23.10 -20.32
N SER A 189 -34.82 22.15 -19.65
CA SER A 189 -34.25 22.35 -18.32
C SER A 189 -32.74 22.20 -18.36
N ALA A 190 -32.02 23.23 -17.89
CA ALA A 190 -30.57 23.16 -17.79
C ALA A 190 -30.10 22.22 -16.66
N GLY A 191 -30.95 21.91 -15.68
CA GLY A 191 -30.61 21.09 -14.51
C GLY A 191 -29.53 21.73 -13.63
N ARG A 192 -29.48 23.07 -13.62
CA ARG A 192 -28.50 23.85 -12.86
C ARG A 192 -29.22 24.70 -11.84
N ALA A 193 -28.74 24.71 -10.61
CA ALA A 193 -29.27 25.52 -9.54
C ALA A 193 -28.26 26.56 -9.05
N GLN A 194 -28.76 27.68 -8.54
CA GLN A 194 -27.96 28.66 -7.82
C GLN A 194 -27.50 28.05 -6.48
N LEU A 195 -26.18 28.00 -6.28
CA LEU A 195 -25.57 27.60 -5.02
C LEU A 195 -25.05 28.81 -4.26
N TYR A 196 -24.95 28.66 -2.94
CA TYR A 196 -24.39 29.63 -2.02
C TYR A 196 -23.16 29.05 -1.33
N SER A 197 -22.12 29.87 -1.19
CA SER A 197 -20.89 29.49 -0.50
C SER A 197 -21.14 29.35 1.00
N GLY A 198 -20.90 28.17 1.58
CA GLY A 198 -21.01 27.97 3.04
C GLY A 198 -20.03 28.83 3.85
N ARG A 199 -18.91 29.24 3.25
CA ARG A 199 -17.87 30.04 3.92
C ARG A 199 -18.14 31.53 3.95
N THR A 200 -18.69 32.07 2.85
CA THR A 200 -18.88 33.51 2.67
C THR A 200 -20.35 33.91 2.73
N GLY A 201 -21.27 32.98 2.49
CA GLY A 201 -22.70 33.24 2.34
C GLY A 201 -23.10 33.85 1.00
N GLU A 202 -22.13 34.19 0.14
CA GLU A 202 -22.40 34.80 -1.16
C GLU A 202 -22.84 33.75 -2.20
N PRO A 203 -23.74 34.10 -3.12
CA PRO A 203 -24.09 33.24 -4.25
C PRO A 203 -22.90 33.08 -5.20
N TYR A 204 -22.72 31.90 -5.77
CA TYR A 204 -21.75 31.68 -6.85
C TYR A 204 -22.16 32.43 -8.12
N GLU A 205 -21.18 32.85 -8.94
CA GLU A 205 -21.42 33.71 -10.12
C GLU A 205 -22.29 33.06 -11.22
N GLY A 206 -22.40 31.73 -11.24
CA GLY A 206 -23.22 31.03 -12.21
C GLY A 206 -23.85 29.76 -11.65
N ASP A 207 -24.94 29.33 -12.30
CA ASP A 207 -25.67 28.15 -11.89
C ASP A 207 -24.86 26.87 -12.08
N VAL A 208 -24.95 25.98 -11.10
CA VAL A 208 -24.17 24.75 -11.04
C VAL A 208 -25.08 23.54 -11.19
N THR A 209 -24.67 22.55 -11.98
CA THR A 209 -25.41 21.28 -12.08
C THR A 209 -25.42 20.58 -10.73
N VAL A 210 -26.63 20.32 -10.22
CA VAL A 210 -26.86 19.64 -8.94
C VAL A 210 -27.73 18.41 -9.18
N GLY A 211 -27.55 17.39 -8.34
CA GLY A 211 -28.33 16.17 -8.44
C GLY A 211 -27.81 15.05 -7.55
N TYR A 212 -28.45 13.89 -7.63
CA TYR A 212 -28.00 12.69 -6.92
C TYR A 212 -27.27 11.75 -7.86
N MET A 213 -26.03 11.40 -7.50
CA MET A 213 -25.21 10.42 -8.21
C MET A 213 -24.87 9.26 -7.28
N TYR A 214 -24.83 8.05 -7.83
CA TYR A 214 -24.45 6.84 -7.10
C TYR A 214 -22.92 6.66 -7.10
N ILE A 215 -22.31 6.85 -5.93
CA ILE A 215 -20.86 6.74 -5.73
C ILE A 215 -20.51 5.47 -4.95
N LEU A 216 -19.50 4.75 -5.43
CA LEU A 216 -18.96 3.54 -4.85
C LEU A 216 -17.64 3.84 -4.12
N LYS A 217 -17.48 3.27 -2.92
CA LYS A 217 -16.19 3.20 -2.22
C LYS A 217 -15.40 2.00 -2.73
N LEU A 218 -14.23 2.24 -3.32
CA LEU A 218 -13.38 1.18 -3.83
C LEU A 218 -12.44 0.64 -2.74
N LEU A 219 -12.01 -0.61 -2.89
CA LEU A 219 -11.02 -1.28 -2.03
C LEU A 219 -9.58 -0.73 -2.18
N HIS A 220 -9.43 0.49 -2.68
CA HIS A 220 -8.15 1.20 -2.71
C HIS A 220 -8.17 2.29 -1.63
N LEU A 221 -7.87 1.86 -0.41
CA LEU A 221 -7.89 2.70 0.79
C LEU A 221 -6.49 3.22 1.11
N VAL A 222 -6.42 4.41 1.68
CA VAL A 222 -5.14 5.05 2.03
C VAL A 222 -4.39 4.23 3.10
N ASP A 223 -5.11 3.70 4.09
CA ASP A 223 -4.58 2.87 5.17
C ASP A 223 -3.80 1.64 4.64
N ASP A 224 -4.25 1.08 3.52
CA ASP A 224 -3.60 -0.09 2.92
C ASP A 224 -2.40 0.31 2.07
N LYS A 225 -2.37 1.55 1.56
CA LYS A 225 -1.31 2.06 0.68
C LYS A 225 -0.20 2.81 1.38
N ILE A 226 -0.46 3.41 2.55
CA ILE A 226 0.57 4.10 3.31
C ILE A 226 1.62 3.10 3.78
N HIS A 227 2.88 3.41 3.50
CA HIS A 227 4.03 2.60 3.89
C HIS A 227 5.27 3.49 4.03
N ALA A 228 6.01 3.28 5.12
CA ALA A 228 7.25 3.98 5.39
C ALA A 228 8.22 3.03 6.07
N ARG A 229 9.51 3.21 5.81
CA ARG A 229 10.60 2.41 6.36
C ARG A 229 11.77 3.34 6.69
N SER A 230 12.33 3.19 7.88
CA SER A 230 13.65 3.73 8.24
C SER A 230 14.70 2.64 8.07
N THR A 231 14.70 1.63 8.94
CA THR A 231 15.48 0.40 8.87
C THR A 231 14.54 -0.80 8.88
N GLY A 232 15.00 -1.98 8.48
CA GLY A 232 14.12 -3.15 8.38
C GLY A 232 14.88 -4.41 7.98
N PRO A 233 14.18 -5.48 7.58
CA PRO A 233 14.83 -6.69 7.13
C PRO A 233 15.51 -6.51 5.77
N TYR A 234 16.54 -7.32 5.56
CA TYR A 234 17.37 -7.37 4.37
C TYR A 234 17.38 -8.77 3.78
N SER A 235 17.63 -8.87 2.48
CA SER A 235 17.87 -10.12 1.78
C SER A 235 19.17 -10.75 2.28
N LEU A 236 19.18 -12.07 2.46
CA LEU A 236 20.39 -12.79 2.88
C LEU A 236 21.47 -12.78 1.78
N VAL A 237 21.05 -12.84 0.51
CA VAL A 237 21.96 -12.97 -0.64
C VAL A 237 22.52 -11.62 -1.04
N THR A 238 21.65 -10.67 -1.36
CA THR A 238 22.07 -9.37 -1.92
C THR A 238 22.34 -8.31 -0.87
N GLN A 239 22.04 -8.59 0.42
CA GLN A 239 22.08 -7.61 1.52
C GLN A 239 21.23 -6.35 1.30
N GLN A 240 20.36 -6.33 0.28
CA GLN A 240 19.46 -5.22 -0.02
C GLN A 240 18.19 -5.25 0.86
N PRO A 241 17.55 -4.09 1.10
CA PRO A 241 16.23 -4.02 1.71
C PRO A 241 15.21 -4.97 1.03
N LEU A 242 14.47 -5.75 1.82
CA LEU A 242 13.36 -6.55 1.27
C LEU A 242 12.31 -5.67 0.58
N GLY A 243 11.53 -6.26 -0.32
CA GLY A 243 10.45 -5.57 -1.04
C GLY A 243 9.09 -5.72 -0.38
N GLY A 244 8.24 -4.70 -0.54
CA GLY A 244 6.81 -4.80 -0.22
C GLY A 244 6.44 -4.50 1.24
N LYS A 245 5.22 -3.98 1.42
CA LYS A 245 4.70 -3.52 2.72
C LYS A 245 4.63 -4.63 3.77
N ALA A 246 4.23 -5.84 3.38
CA ALA A 246 4.06 -6.97 4.29
C ALA A 246 5.37 -7.38 4.99
N GLN A 247 6.51 -7.18 4.32
CA GLN A 247 7.84 -7.49 4.85
C GLN A 247 8.53 -6.26 5.45
N PHE A 248 7.82 -5.15 5.63
CA PHE A 248 8.42 -3.87 6.02
C PHE A 248 9.56 -3.46 5.06
N GLY A 249 9.30 -3.63 3.77
CA GLY A 249 10.28 -3.48 2.70
C GLY A 249 10.64 -2.03 2.35
N GLY A 250 11.74 -1.84 1.63
CA GLY A 250 12.16 -0.56 1.08
C GLY A 250 11.36 -0.17 -0.18
N GLN A 251 11.50 1.10 -0.58
CA GLN A 251 11.07 1.53 -1.90
C GLN A 251 12.16 1.18 -2.92
N ARG A 252 11.75 0.78 -4.12
CA ARG A 252 12.70 0.52 -5.19
C ARG A 252 13.17 1.84 -5.78
N PHE A 253 14.47 2.08 -5.71
CA PHE A 253 15.15 3.11 -6.49
C PHE A 253 15.64 2.44 -7.78
N GLY A 254 15.01 2.75 -8.91
CA GLY A 254 15.22 2.07 -10.18
C GLY A 254 16.19 2.80 -11.09
N GLU A 255 16.41 2.21 -12.26
CA GLU A 255 17.31 2.72 -13.29
C GLU A 255 16.92 4.11 -13.80
N MET A 256 15.61 4.35 -14.01
CA MET A 256 15.13 5.66 -14.46
C MET A 256 15.35 6.74 -13.39
N GLU A 257 15.28 6.39 -12.10
CA GLU A 257 15.57 7.32 -11.01
C GLU A 257 17.07 7.60 -10.88
N VAL A 258 17.93 6.62 -11.18
CA VAL A 258 19.39 6.83 -11.28
C VAL A 258 19.70 7.85 -12.37
N TRP A 259 19.16 7.68 -13.58
CA TRP A 259 19.35 8.63 -14.68
C TRP A 259 18.89 10.04 -14.32
N ALA A 260 17.80 10.15 -13.55
CA ALA A 260 17.33 11.45 -13.08
C ALA A 260 18.38 12.14 -12.18
N LEU A 261 18.98 11.42 -11.22
CA LEU A 261 20.02 11.99 -10.36
C LEU A 261 21.31 12.32 -11.12
N GLU A 262 21.69 11.49 -12.10
CA GLU A 262 22.82 11.75 -12.98
C GLU A 262 22.60 13.02 -13.80
N ALA A 263 21.40 13.20 -14.38
CA ALA A 263 21.04 14.40 -15.13
C ALA A 263 21.06 15.68 -14.27
N TYR A 264 20.73 15.57 -12.98
CA TYR A 264 20.87 16.67 -12.03
C TYR A 264 22.32 16.91 -11.58
N GLY A 265 23.25 15.99 -11.84
CA GLY A 265 24.61 16.04 -11.31
C GLY A 265 24.70 15.79 -9.80
N ALA A 266 23.71 15.10 -9.22
CA ALA A 266 23.61 14.86 -7.78
C ALA A 266 24.41 13.62 -7.35
N ALA A 267 25.74 13.65 -7.54
CA ALA A 267 26.63 12.50 -7.34
C ALA A 267 26.58 11.93 -5.91
N TYR A 268 26.66 12.78 -4.88
CA TYR A 268 26.62 12.32 -3.47
C TYR A 268 25.28 11.69 -3.09
N THR A 269 24.16 12.25 -3.55
CA THR A 269 22.82 11.69 -3.31
C THR A 269 22.69 10.32 -3.98
N LEU A 270 23.19 10.19 -5.21
CA LEU A 270 23.18 8.92 -5.93
C LEU A 270 24.05 7.87 -5.22
N GLN A 271 25.27 8.24 -4.83
CA GLN A 271 26.16 7.36 -4.09
C GLN A 271 25.53 6.89 -2.79
N GLU A 272 24.95 7.80 -1.99
CA GLU A 272 24.28 7.49 -0.73
C GLU A 272 23.10 6.51 -0.92
N MET A 273 22.29 6.71 -1.97
CA MET A 273 21.16 5.83 -2.28
C MET A 273 21.59 4.41 -2.67
N LEU A 274 22.70 4.28 -3.41
CA LEU A 274 23.21 3.00 -3.90
C LEU A 274 24.08 2.24 -2.90
N THR A 275 24.54 2.87 -1.82
CA THR A 275 25.49 2.29 -0.85
C THR A 275 24.86 2.19 0.55
N VAL A 276 25.04 3.23 1.38
CA VAL A 276 24.66 3.31 2.80
C VAL A 276 23.16 3.04 3.03
N LYS A 277 22.30 3.42 2.08
CA LYS A 277 20.85 3.18 2.16
C LYS A 277 20.39 1.84 1.58
N SER A 278 21.31 1.05 1.03
CA SER A 278 21.02 -0.21 0.34
C SER A 278 21.78 -1.38 0.97
N ASP A 279 22.89 -1.79 0.37
CA ASP A 279 23.61 -3.05 0.58
C ASP A 279 25.00 -2.87 1.18
N ASP A 280 25.40 -1.64 1.54
CA ASP A 280 26.59 -1.40 2.35
C ASP A 280 26.33 -1.85 3.80
N THR A 281 26.84 -3.02 4.16
CA THR A 281 26.58 -3.69 5.43
C THR A 281 27.20 -2.96 6.62
N VAL A 282 28.40 -2.39 6.45
CA VAL A 282 29.12 -1.62 7.47
C VAL A 282 28.62 -0.18 7.50
N GLY A 283 28.53 0.45 6.33
CA GLY A 283 28.16 1.85 6.17
C GLY A 283 26.78 2.14 6.73
N ARG A 284 25.79 1.25 6.54
CA ARG A 284 24.44 1.46 7.10
C ARG A 284 24.41 1.50 8.63
N VAL A 285 25.25 0.71 9.30
CA VAL A 285 25.32 0.66 10.77
C VAL A 285 26.02 1.90 11.29
N LYS A 286 27.18 2.23 10.73
CA LYS A 286 27.93 3.44 11.10
C LYS A 286 27.14 4.72 10.81
N ALA A 287 26.39 4.77 9.71
CA ALA A 287 25.53 5.91 9.39
C ALA A 287 24.37 6.05 10.39
N TYR A 288 23.74 4.94 10.81
CA TYR A 288 22.72 4.98 11.85
C TYR A 288 23.30 5.50 13.18
N GLU A 289 24.48 5.02 13.56
CA GLU A 289 25.20 5.47 14.76
C GLU A 289 25.55 6.97 14.69
N ALA A 290 26.10 7.44 13.57
CA ALA A 290 26.44 8.84 13.35
C ALA A 290 25.20 9.73 13.49
N ILE A 291 24.06 9.33 12.91
CA ILE A 291 22.78 10.07 13.05
C ILE A 291 22.35 10.16 14.52
N VAL A 292 22.47 9.06 15.29
CA VAL A 292 22.10 9.04 16.72
C VAL A 292 23.04 9.91 17.56
N LYS A 293 24.34 9.93 17.22
CA LYS A 293 25.35 10.74 17.91
C LYS A 293 25.35 12.22 17.46
N GLY A 294 24.72 12.54 16.33
CA GLY A 294 24.79 13.87 15.72
C GLY A 294 26.14 14.16 15.06
N GLU A 295 26.84 13.11 14.64
CA GLU A 295 28.12 13.18 13.92
C GLU A 295 27.88 13.18 12.40
N ASN A 296 28.92 13.48 11.62
CA ASN A 296 28.84 13.42 10.16
C ASN A 296 28.75 11.98 9.69
N ILE A 297 28.00 11.76 8.61
CA ILE A 297 27.87 10.43 7.97
C ILE A 297 29.25 10.04 7.40
N PRO A 298 29.75 8.83 7.69
CA PRO A 298 31.03 8.36 7.19
C PRO A 298 31.00 8.14 5.67
N GLU A 299 32.18 8.04 5.06
CA GLU A 299 32.28 7.71 3.63
C GLU A 299 31.74 6.28 3.35
N PRO A 300 30.99 6.10 2.25
CA PRO A 300 30.47 4.78 1.87
C PRO A 300 31.56 3.80 1.44
N SER A 301 31.36 2.51 1.72
CA SER A 301 32.22 1.42 1.23
C SER A 301 31.64 0.72 -0.01
N VAL A 302 32.30 -0.36 -0.46
CA VAL A 302 31.92 -1.11 -1.65
C VAL A 302 30.59 -1.84 -1.43
N PRO A 303 29.61 -1.71 -2.36
CA PRO A 303 28.34 -2.44 -2.29
C PRO A 303 28.50 -3.96 -2.29
N GLU A 304 27.67 -4.66 -1.50
CA GLU A 304 27.66 -6.13 -1.48
C GLU A 304 27.25 -6.72 -2.84
N SER A 305 26.35 -6.06 -3.57
CA SER A 305 25.94 -6.50 -4.91
C SER A 305 27.11 -6.59 -5.89
N PHE A 306 28.11 -5.70 -5.77
CA PHE A 306 29.31 -5.75 -6.59
C PHE A 306 30.22 -6.93 -6.22
N LYS A 307 30.35 -7.23 -4.91
CA LYS A 307 31.10 -8.41 -4.44
C LYS A 307 30.46 -9.71 -4.92
N VAL A 308 29.13 -9.81 -4.82
CA VAL A 308 28.37 -10.96 -5.35
C VAL A 308 28.60 -11.12 -6.85
N LEU A 309 28.53 -10.04 -7.63
CA LEU A 309 28.82 -10.08 -9.07
C LEU A 309 30.23 -10.63 -9.35
N LEU A 310 31.25 -10.20 -8.60
CA LEU A 310 32.60 -10.70 -8.80
C LEU A 310 32.69 -12.20 -8.52
N LYS A 311 32.05 -12.68 -7.44
CA LYS A 311 32.00 -14.11 -7.10
C LYS A 311 31.23 -14.91 -8.15
N GLU A 312 30.16 -14.37 -8.73
CA GLU A 312 29.44 -15.00 -9.84
C GLU A 312 30.33 -15.11 -11.10
N MET A 313 31.12 -14.08 -11.42
CA MET A 313 32.07 -14.15 -12.53
C MET A 313 33.18 -15.18 -12.28
N GLN A 314 33.73 -15.24 -11.06
CA GLN A 314 34.73 -16.23 -10.66
C GLN A 314 34.16 -17.66 -10.71
N ALA A 315 32.90 -17.85 -10.32
CA ALA A 315 32.19 -19.12 -10.43
C ALA A 315 32.02 -19.59 -11.89
N LEU A 316 31.95 -18.65 -12.84
CA LEU A 316 31.98 -18.92 -14.27
C LEU A 316 33.39 -19.19 -14.83
N SER A 317 34.39 -19.38 -13.96
CA SER A 317 35.81 -19.57 -14.32
C SER A 317 36.42 -18.38 -15.07
N LEU A 318 35.91 -17.17 -14.83
CA LEU A 318 36.51 -15.92 -15.32
C LEU A 318 37.46 -15.37 -14.25
N ASP A 319 38.73 -15.13 -14.62
CA ASP A 319 39.71 -14.49 -13.74
C ASP A 319 39.43 -12.99 -13.62
N ALA A 320 38.57 -12.63 -12.66
CA ALA A 320 38.20 -11.25 -12.36
C ALA A 320 38.89 -10.80 -11.06
N ASN A 321 39.77 -9.80 -11.17
CA ASN A 321 40.55 -9.24 -10.08
C ASN A 321 40.40 -7.70 -10.05
N LEU A 322 40.37 -7.12 -8.85
CA LEU A 322 40.46 -5.67 -8.66
C LEU A 322 41.92 -5.21 -8.77
N VAL A 323 42.17 -4.20 -9.59
CA VAL A 323 43.49 -3.62 -9.82
C VAL A 323 43.44 -2.15 -9.42
N THR A 324 44.26 -1.76 -8.47
CA THR A 324 44.52 -0.36 -8.10
C THR A 324 45.83 0.11 -8.75
N GLU A 325 46.16 1.40 -8.65
CA GLU A 325 47.42 1.94 -9.20
C GLU A 325 48.68 1.28 -8.59
N GLU A 326 48.55 0.67 -7.40
CA GLU A 326 49.65 0.02 -6.67
C GLU A 326 49.70 -1.51 -6.87
N GLY A 327 48.74 -2.12 -7.59
CA GLY A 327 48.74 -3.55 -7.91
C GLY A 327 47.39 -4.24 -7.74
N LYS A 328 47.40 -5.58 -7.66
CA LYS A 328 46.19 -6.38 -7.39
C LYS A 328 45.81 -6.28 -5.91
N VAL A 329 44.56 -5.98 -5.61
CA VAL A 329 44.03 -5.90 -4.23
C VAL A 329 43.04 -7.04 -3.99
N GLY A 330 43.22 -7.75 -2.87
CA GLY A 330 42.29 -8.78 -2.42
C GLY A 330 41.10 -8.17 -1.68
N LEU A 331 39.90 -8.73 -1.87
CA LEU A 331 38.68 -8.29 -1.18
C LEU A 331 38.59 -8.73 0.29
N GLU A 332 39.59 -9.45 0.80
CA GLU A 332 39.59 -10.06 2.13
C GLU A 332 39.79 -9.02 3.27
N GLU A 333 40.27 -7.82 2.97
CA GLU A 333 40.56 -6.79 3.98
C GLU A 333 39.28 -6.18 4.62
N GLU A 334 38.13 -6.21 3.94
CA GLU A 334 36.88 -5.64 4.47
C GLU A 334 36.09 -6.59 5.42
N GLU A 335 36.29 -7.92 5.32
CA GLU A 335 35.65 -8.89 6.22
C GLU A 335 36.15 -8.75 7.66
N ASP A 336 37.43 -8.42 7.83
CA ASP A 336 38.05 -8.18 9.13
C ASP A 336 37.53 -6.87 9.78
N GLU A 337 37.17 -5.86 9.00
CA GLU A 337 36.55 -4.63 9.53
C GLU A 337 35.10 -4.86 9.99
N LEU A 338 34.34 -5.69 9.26
CA LEU A 338 32.99 -6.12 9.66
C LEU A 338 33.00 -6.85 11.01
N LEU A 339 33.96 -7.75 11.21
CA LEU A 339 34.15 -8.48 12.47
C LEU A 339 34.48 -7.54 13.61
N ARG A 340 35.39 -6.58 13.41
CA ARG A 340 35.72 -5.57 14.43
C ARG A 340 34.53 -4.68 14.79
N ALA A 341 33.77 -4.22 13.78
CA ALA A 341 32.58 -3.39 14.02
C ALA A 341 31.48 -4.16 14.77
N ALA A 342 31.29 -5.45 14.45
CA ALA A 342 30.33 -6.30 15.15
C ALA A 342 30.75 -6.59 16.61
N GLU A 343 32.06 -6.79 16.86
CA GLU A 343 32.63 -6.96 18.20
C GLU A 343 32.49 -5.68 19.05
N GLU A 344 32.74 -4.49 18.48
CA GLU A 344 32.52 -3.20 19.16
C GLU A 344 31.04 -2.98 19.54
N LEU A 345 30.12 -3.52 18.74
CA LEU A 345 28.68 -3.45 18.98
C LEU A 345 28.16 -4.56 19.91
N GLY A 346 29.02 -5.47 20.36
CA GLY A 346 28.65 -6.60 21.23
C GLY A 346 27.72 -7.61 20.55
N ILE A 347 27.75 -7.70 19.22
CA ILE A 347 27.00 -8.66 18.41
C ILE A 347 27.92 -9.87 18.17
N ASP A 348 27.60 -10.99 18.79
CA ASP A 348 28.37 -12.22 18.62
C ASP A 348 28.10 -12.84 17.23
N LEU A 349 29.05 -12.68 16.32
CA LEU A 349 29.08 -13.29 14.98
C LEU A 349 30.01 -14.52 14.91
N SER A 350 30.47 -15.05 16.05
CA SER A 350 31.42 -16.19 16.08
C SER A 350 30.89 -17.46 15.39
N GLY A 351 29.58 -17.57 15.17
CA GLY A 351 28.94 -18.66 14.44
C GLY A 351 29.19 -18.69 12.92
N VAL A 352 29.72 -17.61 12.31
CA VAL A 352 30.01 -17.57 10.86
C VAL A 352 31.28 -18.37 10.52
N ARG A 353 32.19 -18.59 11.47
CA ARG A 353 33.43 -19.37 11.25
C ARG A 353 33.24 -20.89 11.23
N ALA A 354 32.10 -21.41 11.67
CA ALA A 354 31.97 -22.84 11.96
C ALA A 354 31.81 -23.74 10.72
N ASN A 355 31.63 -23.20 9.51
CA ASN A 355 31.34 -24.01 8.32
C ASN A 355 32.34 -23.94 7.16
N ASP A 356 33.32 -23.02 7.16
CA ASP A 356 34.17 -22.78 5.98
C ASP A 356 35.67 -23.06 6.17
N GLY A 357 36.07 -23.86 7.16
CA GLY A 357 37.52 -24.06 7.39
C GLY A 357 38.02 -25.28 8.16
N ALA A 358 37.25 -26.36 8.30
CA ALA A 358 37.75 -27.54 9.04
C ALA A 358 37.20 -28.89 8.54
N ALA A 359 37.13 -29.09 7.22
CA ALA A 359 36.71 -30.38 6.64
C ALA A 359 37.80 -31.12 5.82
N ASP A 360 38.98 -30.54 5.61
CA ASP A 360 40.09 -31.22 4.93
C ASP A 360 41.38 -30.96 5.70
N GLU A 361 41.86 -31.96 6.44
CA GLU A 361 43.30 -32.25 6.70
C GLU A 361 43.55 -33.21 7.89
N GLN A 362 42.53 -33.68 8.64
CA GLN A 362 42.76 -34.57 9.80
C GLN A 362 42.38 -36.05 9.63
N THR A 363 41.96 -36.51 8.45
CA THR A 363 41.49 -37.90 8.27
C THR A 363 42.51 -38.89 7.68
N GLU A 364 43.77 -38.49 7.45
CA GLU A 364 44.77 -39.38 6.82
C GLU A 364 45.97 -39.80 7.70
N GLN A 365 46.00 -39.46 9.00
CA GLN A 365 47.16 -39.83 9.87
C GLN A 365 46.89 -40.77 11.05
N GLU A 366 45.68 -41.34 11.21
CA GLU A 366 45.39 -42.29 12.32
C GLU A 366 45.12 -43.74 11.89
N SER A 367 45.56 -44.18 10.71
CA SER A 367 45.43 -45.59 10.28
C SER A 367 46.74 -46.39 10.21
N SER A 368 47.88 -45.82 10.63
CA SER A 368 49.18 -46.48 10.54
C SER A 368 49.90 -46.62 11.88
N GLU A 369 49.22 -46.98 12.97
CA GLU A 369 49.92 -47.46 14.17
C GLU A 369 48.92 -48.10 15.14
N ASN A 370 48.56 -49.37 14.90
CA ASN A 370 48.29 -50.37 15.94
C ASN A 370 47.80 -51.69 15.30
N GLY A 371 48.55 -52.78 15.51
CA GLY A 371 47.99 -54.14 15.38
C GLY A 371 48.79 -55.14 14.55
N ALA A 372 50.10 -55.30 14.81
CA ALA A 372 50.77 -56.56 14.54
C ALA A 372 50.90 -57.35 15.86
N THR A 373 50.13 -58.43 16.01
CA THR A 373 50.58 -59.75 16.50
C THR A 373 49.41 -60.73 16.69
N ALA A 374 49.59 -61.94 16.11
CA ALA A 374 48.95 -63.25 16.39
C ALA A 374 47.43 -63.35 16.14
N ASP A 375 46.89 -64.32 15.39
CA ASP A 375 47.19 -65.75 15.36
C ASP A 375 46.90 -66.41 14.01
N ALA A 376 47.55 -67.56 13.83
CA ALA A 376 47.47 -68.43 12.67
C ALA A 376 46.31 -69.43 12.75
N GLU A 377 46.08 -70.07 11.59
CA GLU A 377 45.44 -71.37 11.35
C GLU A 377 43.95 -71.46 10.94
N ALA A 378 43.77 -72.30 9.90
CA ALA A 378 42.58 -73.04 9.48
C ALA A 378 41.45 -72.25 8.80
N GLU A 379 40.71 -72.71 7.78
CA GLU A 379 40.78 -73.83 6.84
C GLU A 379 39.64 -73.58 5.82
N ALA A 380 39.85 -74.01 4.57
CA ALA A 380 38.89 -74.62 3.63
C ALA A 380 37.39 -74.23 3.57
N LYS A 381 36.93 -73.97 2.32
CA LYS A 381 35.58 -74.23 1.73
C LYS A 381 34.44 -73.36 2.29
N THR A 382 33.67 -72.66 1.47
CA THR A 382 32.76 -73.18 0.43
C THR A 382 32.33 -72.04 -0.48
#